data_AF-A0A529WSY3-F1
#
_entry.id   AF-A0A529WSY3-F1
#
_cell.length_a   1.000
_cell.length_b   1.000
_cell.length_c   1.000
_cell.angle_alpha   90.00
_cell.angle_beta   90.00
_cell.angle_gamma   90.00
#
_symmetry.space_group_name_H-M   'P 1'
#
loop_
_entity.id
_entity.type
_entity.pdbx_description
1 polymer ?
#
loop_
_entity_poly.entity_id
_entity_poly.type
_entity_poly.pdbx_seq_one_letter_code
_entity_poly.pdbx_strand_id
1 'polypeptide(L)'
;MSQSPYPAVLSGPPKPSLILRPGEIRLPPGLERYTVQGNGAVLIDVEAGDSVSVTNVEGGQPCELLAWDKSGATDPGIFGERSNSNAAGIKALLAEGDDSLAALRLSLERRKVELDQPKAMRVFGDATPAGTEQSFAVQRDGALLIAAPGGPMLVDGHNTATPLTVLVRRATIRLKTRGQLADPLADPVLDLRVHSATAESYFVKAGDYLQIIDVDGRQCTDFQCFSARKLDKGRDLPLDVTTTRTLMGSAYPMPGLHSKYYDQDMEPLVEVVQDTCGRHDAFALACAAKYYDDIGYPGHTNCSENFNKALAGKGVTPRAGWMAINFFFNTAIDAHGVMVSDEPWSRPGDYVLLRALTDIVCVSSACPDDTTPANGWDLTDIHVRTYSGQHKFSRAIARRMKPDSEPKMTRETAFHSSFAKHTRDFVEYRGYWLANSFAKEGPIAEYWACRQDAVIMDLSPLRKFEVTGPDAEALLRYTLTRDVKKLGVGQVVYTAMCYQHGGMIDDGTLLRLGKDNFRWVGGDDLSGEWLRETATKLGLNVLVRSSTDQMHNIAVQGPKSRDILKEVVWTSPVQPSIGELEWFRFAIARIGGGNG
;
A
#
# COMPACT_ATOMS: atom_id res chain seq x y z
N MET A 1 59.82 10.15 -5.95
CA MET A 1 58.77 9.26 -6.48
C MET A 1 57.84 10.11 -7.33
N SER A 2 57.82 9.87 -8.64
CA SER A 2 57.11 10.66 -9.65
C SER A 2 55.60 10.47 -9.52
N GLN A 3 54.84 11.56 -9.32
CA GLN A 3 53.39 11.59 -9.49
C GLN A 3 53.10 11.95 -10.95
N SER A 4 52.83 10.93 -11.77
CA SER A 4 52.32 11.13 -13.12
C SER A 4 50.91 11.74 -13.06
N PRO A 5 50.58 12.76 -13.86
CA PRO A 5 49.24 13.34 -13.93
C PRO A 5 48.22 12.46 -14.68
N TYR A 6 48.65 11.32 -15.21
CA TYR A 6 47.79 10.40 -15.95
C TYR A 6 47.38 9.20 -15.08
N PRO A 7 46.10 8.78 -15.11
CA PRO A 7 45.66 7.58 -14.43
C PRO A 7 46.43 6.37 -14.96
N ALA A 8 46.81 5.46 -14.05
CA ALA A 8 47.47 4.22 -14.42
C ALA A 8 46.54 3.38 -15.31
N VAL A 9 46.91 3.20 -16.57
CA VAL A 9 46.19 2.33 -17.51
C VAL A 9 46.50 0.88 -17.14
N LEU A 10 45.49 0.13 -16.73
CA LEU A 10 45.62 -1.31 -16.50
C LEU A 10 45.84 -2.00 -17.85
N SER A 11 46.92 -2.78 -17.96
CA SER A 11 47.19 -3.58 -19.16
C SER A 11 46.27 -4.80 -19.22
N GLY A 12 45.69 -5.06 -20.39
CA GLY A 12 44.79 -6.19 -20.65
C GLY A 12 43.60 -5.80 -21.54
N PRO A 13 42.87 -6.77 -22.12
CA PRO A 13 41.61 -6.47 -22.77
C PRO A 13 40.67 -5.78 -21.77
N PRO A 14 39.90 -4.76 -22.19
CA PRO A 14 38.91 -4.15 -21.32
C PRO A 14 38.03 -5.26 -20.76
N LYS A 15 37.89 -5.30 -19.43
CA LYS A 15 36.85 -6.15 -18.84
C LYS A 15 35.52 -5.72 -19.45
N PRO A 16 34.65 -6.65 -19.87
CA PRO A 16 33.32 -6.28 -20.33
C PRO A 16 32.69 -5.36 -19.28
N SER A 17 32.17 -4.22 -19.73
CA SER A 17 31.43 -3.31 -18.87
C SER A 17 30.35 -4.14 -18.19
N LEU A 18 30.37 -4.18 -16.85
CA LEU A 18 29.22 -4.69 -16.13
C LEU A 18 28.08 -3.72 -16.46
N ILE A 19 26.97 -4.20 -17.02
CA ILE A 19 25.77 -3.38 -17.16
C ILE A 19 25.28 -3.13 -15.72
N LEU A 20 25.64 -1.98 -15.16
CA LEU A 20 25.06 -1.49 -13.93
C LEU A 20 23.66 -1.01 -14.28
N ARG A 21 22.65 -1.83 -13.98
CA ARG A 21 21.26 -1.42 -14.10
C ARG A 21 20.99 -0.41 -12.99
N PRO A 22 20.70 0.86 -13.30
CA PRO A 22 20.36 1.84 -12.27
C PRO A 22 19.09 1.39 -11.55
N GLY A 23 19.00 1.55 -10.23
CA GLY A 23 17.73 1.85 -9.57
C GLY A 23 16.74 0.72 -9.27
N GLU A 24 17.03 -0.55 -9.51
CA GLU A 24 16.29 -1.58 -8.79
C GLU A 24 16.70 -1.44 -7.31
N ILE A 25 15.82 -0.86 -6.48
CA ILE A 25 15.91 -0.97 -5.02
C ILE A 25 15.64 -2.45 -4.69
N ARG A 26 16.63 -3.27 -4.99
CA ARG A 26 16.68 -4.69 -4.69
C ARG A 26 17.54 -4.82 -3.47
N LEU A 27 17.01 -5.54 -2.49
CA LEU A 27 17.81 -6.08 -1.41
C LEU A 27 19.02 -6.83 -2.02
N PRO A 28 20.15 -6.92 -1.31
CA PRO A 28 21.29 -7.72 -1.76
C PRO A 28 20.86 -9.10 -2.28
N PRO A 29 21.51 -9.66 -3.32
CA PRO A 29 21.15 -10.97 -3.85
C PRO A 29 20.96 -12.02 -2.75
N GLY A 30 19.83 -12.73 -2.79
CA GLY A 30 19.47 -13.72 -1.78
C GLY A 30 18.88 -13.14 -0.48
N LEU A 31 18.66 -11.83 -0.37
CA LEU A 31 17.96 -11.23 0.76
C LEU A 31 16.51 -10.90 0.37
N GLU A 32 15.56 -11.43 1.14
CA GLU A 32 14.13 -11.16 1.02
C GLU A 32 13.66 -10.41 2.26
N ARG A 33 12.67 -9.52 2.09
CA ARG A 33 12.04 -8.77 3.18
C ARG A 33 10.54 -9.00 3.17
N TYR A 34 9.99 -9.29 4.34
CA TYR A 34 8.56 -9.40 4.58
C TYR A 34 8.16 -8.46 5.72
N THR A 35 6.92 -7.98 5.69
CA THR A 35 6.33 -7.22 6.81
C THR A 35 5.17 -8.01 7.37
N VAL A 36 5.20 -8.31 8.67
CA VAL A 36 4.08 -8.89 9.39
C VAL A 36 3.30 -7.74 10.03
N GLN A 37 2.11 -7.43 9.54
CA GLN A 37 1.29 -6.36 10.15
C GLN A 37 0.89 -6.75 11.58
N GLY A 38 0.63 -5.76 12.44
CA GLY A 38 0.05 -6.02 13.76
C GLY A 38 -1.30 -6.74 13.61
N ASN A 39 -1.54 -7.78 14.41
CA ASN A 39 -2.65 -8.73 14.24
C ASN A 39 -2.60 -9.49 12.90
N GLY A 40 -1.42 -9.69 12.34
CA GLY A 40 -1.22 -10.41 11.08
C GLY A 40 -0.20 -11.54 11.20
N ALA A 41 -0.08 -12.30 10.11
CA ALA A 41 0.93 -13.34 9.96
C ALA A 41 1.40 -13.47 8.51
N VAL A 42 2.62 -13.98 8.32
CA VAL A 42 3.19 -14.31 7.00
C VAL A 42 3.69 -15.75 6.99
N LEU A 43 3.49 -16.43 5.86
CA LEU A 43 3.98 -17.77 5.62
C LEU A 43 5.14 -17.72 4.62
N ILE A 44 6.27 -18.33 4.98
CA ILE A 44 7.51 -18.33 4.18
C ILE A 44 8.05 -19.77 4.09
N ASP A 45 8.35 -20.24 2.88
CA ASP A 45 9.10 -21.47 2.69
C ASP A 45 10.60 -21.23 2.94
N VAL A 46 11.24 -22.13 3.69
CA VAL A 46 12.64 -22.01 4.14
C VAL A 46 13.44 -23.28 3.80
N GLU A 47 14.70 -23.10 3.40
CA GLU A 47 15.61 -24.19 3.04
C GLU A 47 16.76 -24.28 4.06
N ALA A 48 17.30 -25.48 4.25
CA ALA A 48 18.45 -25.68 5.13
C ALA A 48 19.63 -24.77 4.71
N GLY A 49 20.18 -24.07 5.70
CA GLY A 49 21.23 -23.06 5.53
C GLY A 49 20.72 -21.62 5.46
N ASP A 50 19.43 -21.38 5.20
CA ASP A 50 18.85 -20.04 5.24
C ASP A 50 19.01 -19.40 6.63
N SER A 51 19.03 -18.08 6.69
CA SER A 51 18.99 -17.31 7.94
C SER A 51 17.76 -16.40 7.96
N VAL A 52 16.99 -16.45 9.03
CA VAL A 52 15.77 -15.65 9.23
C VAL A 52 15.99 -14.70 10.39
N SER A 53 15.79 -13.41 10.16
CA SER A 53 15.87 -12.36 11.18
C SER A 53 14.51 -11.70 11.33
N VAL A 54 14.05 -11.50 12.57
CA VAL A 54 12.82 -10.78 12.88
C VAL A 54 13.17 -9.56 13.73
N THR A 55 12.76 -8.38 13.28
CA THR A 55 13.00 -7.10 13.95
C THR A 55 11.70 -6.54 14.52
N ASN A 56 11.71 -6.23 15.81
CA ASN A 56 10.63 -5.54 16.51
C ASN A 56 10.75 -4.04 16.32
N VAL A 57 10.21 -3.53 15.20
CA VAL A 57 10.46 -2.15 14.72
C VAL A 57 10.07 -1.10 15.75
N GLU A 58 8.88 -1.22 16.36
CA GLU A 58 8.34 -0.22 17.29
C GLU A 58 8.51 -0.61 18.77
N GLY A 59 8.96 -1.83 19.04
CA GLY A 59 9.12 -2.38 20.38
C GLY A 59 7.80 -2.88 20.96
N GLY A 60 7.88 -3.70 22.01
CA GLY A 60 6.72 -4.20 22.76
C GLY A 60 5.76 -5.11 21.99
N GLN A 61 6.03 -5.46 20.73
CA GLN A 61 5.24 -6.42 19.95
C GLN A 61 5.73 -7.86 20.17
N PRO A 62 4.91 -8.76 20.74
CA PRO A 62 5.21 -10.18 20.75
C PRO A 62 5.25 -10.75 19.33
N CYS A 63 6.12 -11.73 19.10
CA CYS A 63 6.20 -12.49 17.85
C CYS A 63 6.05 -13.97 18.17
N GLU A 64 5.20 -14.68 17.43
CA GLU A 64 5.12 -16.14 17.49
C GLU A 64 5.58 -16.76 16.18
N LEU A 65 6.38 -17.82 16.29
CA LEU A 65 6.95 -18.58 15.18
C LEU A 65 6.45 -20.02 15.25
N LEU A 66 5.93 -20.51 14.13
CA LEU A 66 5.52 -21.90 13.97
C LEU A 66 6.16 -22.45 12.70
N ALA A 67 6.96 -23.51 12.82
CA ALA A 67 7.56 -24.18 11.67
C ALA A 67 7.15 -25.64 11.61
N TRP A 68 7.09 -26.17 10.40
CA TRP A 68 6.77 -27.57 10.11
C TRP A 68 7.49 -28.04 8.84
N ASP A 69 7.68 -29.35 8.74
CA ASP A 69 8.18 -30.00 7.53
C ASP A 69 7.02 -30.52 6.66
N LYS A 70 7.32 -31.30 5.63
CA LYS A 70 6.30 -31.86 4.70
C LYS A 70 5.28 -32.78 5.38
N SER A 71 5.53 -33.27 6.60
CA SER A 71 4.57 -34.09 7.35
C SER A 71 3.42 -33.28 7.95
N GLY A 72 3.59 -31.96 8.11
CA GLY A 72 2.64 -31.07 8.79
C GLY A 72 2.80 -31.01 10.32
N ALA A 73 3.67 -31.85 10.90
CA ALA A 73 4.00 -31.80 12.32
C ALA A 73 4.85 -30.57 12.65
N THR A 74 4.44 -29.81 13.66
CA THR A 74 5.13 -28.57 14.06
C THR A 74 6.39 -28.89 14.86
N ASP A 75 7.53 -28.30 14.49
CA ASP A 75 8.84 -28.55 15.11
C ASP A 75 9.78 -27.33 15.02
N PRO A 76 9.99 -26.59 16.13
CA PRO A 76 10.98 -25.52 16.21
C PRO A 76 12.44 -25.96 15.98
N GLY A 77 12.72 -27.27 16.04
CA GLY A 77 14.02 -27.83 15.70
C GLY A 77 14.44 -27.58 14.25
N ILE A 78 13.53 -27.14 13.37
CA ILE A 78 13.84 -26.59 12.05
C ILE A 78 14.80 -25.38 12.15
N PHE A 79 14.79 -24.63 13.26
CA PHE A 79 15.72 -23.53 13.53
C PHE A 79 16.83 -23.87 14.53
N GLY A 80 16.91 -25.14 14.96
CA GLY A 80 17.79 -25.55 16.07
C GLY A 80 17.30 -25.11 17.45
N GLU A 81 16.02 -24.72 17.55
CA GLU A 81 15.44 -24.13 18.75
C GLU A 81 14.47 -25.07 19.46
N ARG A 82 14.09 -24.72 20.69
CA ARG A 82 13.11 -25.48 21.49
C ARG A 82 11.79 -24.73 21.58
N SER A 83 10.70 -25.48 21.68
CA SER A 83 9.38 -24.88 21.92
C SER A 83 9.34 -24.20 23.28
N ASN A 84 8.81 -22.97 23.32
CA ASN A 84 8.53 -22.20 24.52
C ASN A 84 7.15 -21.51 24.49
N SER A 85 6.33 -21.79 23.46
CA SER A 85 4.97 -21.27 23.31
C SER A 85 4.01 -22.36 22.84
N ASN A 86 2.75 -22.24 23.26
CA ASN A 86 1.62 -23.03 22.80
C ASN A 86 0.87 -22.40 21.60
N ALA A 87 1.46 -21.38 20.98
CA ALA A 87 0.91 -20.64 19.84
C ALA A 87 -0.44 -19.96 20.13
N ALA A 88 -0.67 -19.47 21.35
CA ALA A 88 -1.94 -18.88 21.73
C ALA A 88 -2.32 -17.66 20.85
N GLY A 89 -1.34 -16.86 20.46
CA GLY A 89 -1.55 -15.72 19.58
C GLY A 89 -1.93 -16.15 18.16
N ILE A 90 -1.20 -17.10 17.58
CA ILE A 90 -1.54 -17.69 16.27
C ILE A 90 -2.94 -18.31 16.30
N LYS A 91 -3.29 -19.06 17.36
CA LYS A 91 -4.62 -19.66 17.51
C LYS A 91 -5.71 -18.59 17.56
N ALA A 92 -5.50 -17.49 18.28
CA ALA A 92 -6.43 -16.38 18.34
C ALA A 92 -6.63 -15.72 16.95
N LEU A 93 -5.53 -15.44 16.24
CA LEU A 93 -5.58 -14.87 14.88
C LEU A 93 -6.35 -15.77 13.90
N LEU A 94 -6.17 -17.08 13.99
CA LEU A 94 -6.87 -18.02 13.10
C LEU A 94 -8.36 -18.19 13.47
N ALA A 95 -8.73 -18.00 14.73
CA ALA A 95 -10.10 -18.09 15.22
C ALA A 95 -10.96 -16.86 14.89
N GLU A 96 -10.36 -15.68 14.81
CA GLU A 96 -11.04 -14.47 14.37
C GLU A 96 -11.48 -14.65 12.92
N GLY A 97 -12.79 -14.57 12.62
CA GLY A 97 -13.35 -14.79 11.28
C GLY A 97 -13.05 -13.70 10.24
N ASP A 98 -11.89 -13.06 10.34
CA ASP A 98 -11.45 -12.04 9.39
C ASP A 98 -11.16 -12.69 8.02
N ASP A 99 -11.71 -12.10 6.96
CA ASP A 99 -11.49 -12.47 5.57
C ASP A 99 -10.02 -12.26 5.17
N SER A 100 -9.30 -11.35 5.85
CA SER A 100 -7.89 -11.04 5.58
C SER A 100 -6.94 -12.23 5.81
N LEU A 101 -7.31 -13.18 6.67
CA LEU A 101 -6.54 -14.38 6.99
C LEU A 101 -7.11 -15.67 6.37
N ALA A 102 -8.16 -15.56 5.54
CA ALA A 102 -8.79 -16.72 4.91
C ALA A 102 -7.81 -17.51 4.01
N ALA A 103 -6.98 -16.81 3.24
CA ALA A 103 -5.94 -17.42 2.40
C ALA A 103 -4.89 -18.18 3.22
N LEU A 104 -4.51 -17.63 4.39
CA LEU A 104 -3.59 -18.28 5.31
C LEU A 104 -4.20 -19.57 5.88
N ARG A 105 -5.46 -19.53 6.37
CA ARG A 105 -6.17 -20.72 6.86
C ARG A 105 -6.20 -21.83 5.80
N LEU A 106 -6.58 -21.48 4.58
CA LEU A 106 -6.62 -22.42 3.46
C LEU A 106 -5.24 -23.02 3.15
N SER A 107 -4.17 -22.23 3.25
CA SER A 107 -2.79 -22.71 3.06
C SER A 107 -2.37 -23.69 4.15
N LEU A 108 -2.70 -23.41 5.41
CA LEU A 108 -2.43 -24.31 6.55
C LEU A 108 -3.19 -25.64 6.41
N GLU A 109 -4.46 -25.58 6.00
CA GLU A 109 -5.29 -26.77 5.73
C GLU A 109 -4.71 -27.60 4.57
N ARG A 110 -4.35 -26.97 3.45
CA ARG A 110 -3.72 -27.64 2.29
C ARG A 110 -2.41 -28.32 2.67
N ARG A 111 -1.64 -27.71 3.59
CA ARG A 111 -0.37 -28.22 4.10
C ARG A 111 -0.53 -29.18 5.30
N LYS A 112 -1.77 -29.48 5.73
CA LYS A 112 -2.12 -30.39 6.83
C LYS A 112 -1.38 -30.08 8.14
N VAL A 113 -1.25 -28.80 8.46
CA VAL A 113 -0.51 -28.36 9.65
C VAL A 113 -1.27 -28.73 10.93
N GLU A 114 -0.59 -29.38 11.88
CA GLU A 114 -1.18 -29.79 13.16
C GLU A 114 -1.23 -28.62 14.16
N LEU A 115 -2.43 -28.08 14.43
CA LEU A 115 -2.64 -26.92 15.31
C LEU A 115 -3.26 -27.24 16.68
N ASP A 116 -3.54 -28.52 16.99
CA ASP A 116 -4.15 -28.90 18.27
C ASP A 116 -3.16 -28.70 19.44
N GLN A 117 -1.98 -29.32 19.35
CA GLN A 117 -0.87 -29.17 20.30
C GLN A 117 0.42 -28.70 19.59
N PRO A 118 0.43 -27.47 19.06
CA PRO A 118 1.55 -27.00 18.26
C PRO A 118 2.77 -26.75 19.15
N LYS A 119 3.94 -27.12 18.64
CA LYS A 119 5.24 -26.73 19.18
C LYS A 119 5.65 -25.42 18.52
N ALA A 120 5.49 -24.31 19.23
CA ALA A 120 5.82 -22.99 18.72
C ALA A 120 6.91 -22.32 19.54
N MET A 121 7.43 -21.22 18.99
CA MET A 121 8.29 -20.29 19.70
C MET A 121 7.60 -18.95 19.86
N ARG A 122 7.87 -18.26 20.96
CA ARG A 122 7.57 -16.85 21.16
C ARG A 122 8.87 -16.11 21.36
N VAL A 123 9.04 -15.04 20.60
CA VAL A 123 10.15 -14.10 20.70
C VAL A 123 9.61 -12.70 20.94
N PHE A 124 10.33 -11.91 21.74
CA PHE A 124 9.91 -10.62 22.26
C PHE A 124 8.75 -10.66 23.28
N GLY A 125 8.72 -9.65 24.14
CA GLY A 125 7.65 -9.39 25.08
C GLY A 125 7.32 -7.89 25.15
N ASP A 126 6.40 -7.53 26.03
CA ASP A 126 5.80 -6.19 26.05
C ASP A 126 6.80 -5.08 26.41
N ALA A 127 7.92 -5.44 27.05
CA ALA A 127 9.01 -4.53 27.41
C ALA A 127 10.19 -4.56 26.42
N THR A 128 10.08 -5.30 25.30
CA THR A 128 11.15 -5.38 24.31
C THR A 128 11.42 -3.99 23.71
N PRO A 129 12.68 -3.49 23.72
CA PRO A 129 13.02 -2.21 23.10
C PRO A 129 12.73 -2.19 21.59
N ALA A 130 12.42 -1.01 21.08
CA ALA A 130 12.30 -0.79 19.63
C ALA A 130 13.62 -1.12 18.91
N GLY A 131 13.52 -1.70 17.71
CA GLY A 131 14.66 -2.13 16.91
C GLY A 131 15.32 -3.44 17.37
N THR A 132 14.83 -4.09 18.43
CA THR A 132 15.39 -5.39 18.86
C THR A 132 15.21 -6.44 17.76
N GLU A 133 16.29 -7.15 17.42
CA GLU A 133 16.29 -8.18 16.40
C GLU A 133 16.61 -9.56 17.00
N GLN A 134 15.96 -10.60 16.50
CA GLN A 134 16.26 -12.00 16.78
C GLN A 134 16.50 -12.73 15.47
N SER A 135 17.62 -13.47 15.38
CA SER A 135 18.00 -14.22 14.17
C SER A 135 18.09 -15.72 14.43
N PHE A 136 17.77 -16.52 13.42
CA PHE A 136 17.73 -17.98 13.47
C PHE A 136 18.37 -18.59 12.23
N ALA A 137 19.11 -19.69 12.40
CA ALA A 137 19.67 -20.47 11.30
C ALA A 137 18.78 -21.68 11.00
N VAL A 138 18.34 -21.81 9.75
CA VAL A 138 17.50 -22.91 9.29
C VAL A 138 18.34 -24.18 9.15
N GLN A 139 18.03 -25.20 9.94
CA GLN A 139 18.75 -26.47 9.99
C GLN A 139 18.21 -27.50 9.00
N ARG A 140 16.93 -27.39 8.64
CA ARG A 140 16.21 -28.34 7.76
C ARG A 140 15.19 -27.59 6.91
N ASP A 141 14.89 -28.13 5.74
CA ASP A 141 13.84 -27.60 4.86
C ASP A 141 12.47 -27.67 5.55
N GLY A 142 11.65 -26.65 5.31
CA GLY A 142 10.30 -26.58 5.86
C GLY A 142 9.57 -25.30 5.47
N ALA A 143 8.49 -25.02 6.20
CA ALA A 143 7.77 -23.76 6.11
C ALA A 143 7.73 -23.09 7.49
N LEU A 144 7.65 -21.77 7.48
CA LEU A 144 7.66 -20.91 8.65
C LEU A 144 6.49 -19.93 8.60
N LEU A 145 5.62 -20.01 9.60
CA LEU A 145 4.61 -19.01 9.91
C LEU A 145 5.15 -18.06 10.99
N ILE A 146 5.16 -16.77 10.69
CA ILE A 146 5.56 -15.71 11.62
C ILE A 146 4.34 -14.83 11.87
N ALA A 147 3.93 -14.70 13.13
CA ALA A 147 2.78 -13.90 13.53
C ALA A 147 3.17 -12.77 14.48
N ALA A 148 2.50 -11.63 14.34
CA ALA A 148 2.57 -10.50 15.26
C ALA A 148 1.24 -10.40 16.04
N PRO A 149 0.98 -11.31 16.99
CA PRO A 149 -0.30 -11.36 17.69
C PRO A 149 -0.50 -10.11 18.54
N GLY A 150 -1.72 -9.63 18.52
CA GLY A 150 -2.25 -8.61 19.40
C GLY A 150 -3.76 -8.80 19.52
N GLY A 151 -4.40 -7.95 20.32
CA GLY A 151 -5.84 -7.95 20.47
C GLY A 151 -6.42 -6.55 20.25
N PRO A 152 -7.74 -6.38 20.43
CA PRO A 152 -8.33 -5.06 20.51
C PRO A 152 -7.66 -4.27 21.64
N MET A 153 -7.32 -3.01 21.36
CA MET A 153 -6.78 -2.09 22.35
C MET A 153 -7.93 -1.28 22.94
N LEU A 154 -7.99 -1.17 24.27
CA LEU A 154 -8.89 -0.21 24.91
C LEU A 154 -8.46 1.22 24.57
N VAL A 155 -9.39 2.16 24.53
CA VAL A 155 -9.11 3.55 24.17
C VAL A 155 -8.12 4.23 25.14
N ASP A 156 -8.07 3.81 26.39
CA ASP A 156 -7.10 4.24 27.42
C ASP A 156 -5.92 3.26 27.60
N GLY A 157 -5.87 2.20 26.78
CA GLY A 157 -4.79 1.23 26.74
C GLY A 157 -3.62 1.68 25.89
N HIS A 158 -2.52 0.92 26.01
CA HIS A 158 -1.28 1.13 25.25
C HIS A 158 -0.66 -0.20 24.78
N ASN A 159 -1.43 -1.28 24.76
CA ASN A 159 -1.03 -2.60 24.25
C ASN A 159 -1.26 -2.67 22.74
N THR A 160 -0.46 -1.89 22.01
CA THR A 160 -0.55 -1.75 20.56
C THR A 160 -0.17 -3.03 19.83
N ALA A 161 -0.84 -3.32 18.73
CA ALA A 161 -0.45 -4.32 17.75
C ALA A 161 0.30 -3.61 16.60
N THR A 162 1.61 -3.79 16.52
CA THR A 162 2.50 -3.07 15.62
C THR A 162 3.19 -4.01 14.64
N PRO A 163 3.62 -3.53 13.46
CA PRO A 163 4.27 -4.39 12.48
C PRO A 163 5.66 -4.91 12.93
N LEU A 164 6.01 -6.10 12.45
CA LEU A 164 7.36 -6.67 12.52
C LEU A 164 7.99 -6.71 11.12
N THR A 165 9.30 -6.53 11.05
CA THR A 165 10.07 -6.74 9.81
C THR A 165 10.74 -8.10 9.87
N VAL A 166 10.65 -8.87 8.79
CA VAL A 166 11.33 -10.16 8.64
C VAL A 166 12.29 -10.08 7.48
N LEU A 167 13.53 -10.50 7.69
CA LEU A 167 14.52 -10.68 6.63
C LEU A 167 14.86 -12.15 6.49
N VAL A 168 14.88 -12.66 5.26
CA VAL A 168 15.34 -14.02 4.95
C VAL A 168 16.55 -13.92 4.05
N ARG A 169 17.70 -14.38 4.54
CA ARG A 169 18.93 -14.53 3.76
C ARG A 169 19.02 -15.97 3.29
N ARG A 170 18.82 -16.18 1.99
CA ARG A 170 18.91 -17.47 1.32
C ARG A 170 20.34 -17.98 1.30
N ALA A 171 20.56 -19.23 1.74
CA ALA A 171 21.85 -19.90 1.59
C ALA A 171 22.14 -20.21 0.11
N THR A 172 21.12 -20.67 -0.61
CA THR A 172 21.21 -20.88 -2.05
C THR A 172 20.59 -19.70 -2.75
N ILE A 173 21.44 -18.81 -3.28
CA ILE A 173 20.97 -17.68 -4.10
C ILE A 173 20.45 -18.23 -5.42
N ARG A 174 19.14 -18.43 -5.50
CA ARG A 174 18.45 -18.54 -6.78
C ARG A 174 18.34 -17.12 -7.31
N LEU A 175 19.03 -16.82 -8.40
CA LEU A 175 18.77 -15.57 -9.13
C LEU A 175 17.27 -15.56 -9.44
N LYS A 176 16.55 -14.58 -8.87
CA LYS A 176 15.10 -14.43 -9.08
C LYS A 176 14.88 -14.48 -10.59
N THR A 177 14.21 -15.54 -11.04
CA THR A 177 14.08 -15.78 -12.48
C THR A 177 13.17 -14.68 -13.00
N ARG A 178 13.60 -13.98 -14.06
CA ARG A 178 12.70 -13.08 -14.79
C ARG A 178 11.39 -13.79 -15.08
N GLY A 179 10.29 -13.06 -14.99
CA GLY A 179 8.99 -13.61 -15.36
C GLY A 179 8.18 -14.22 -14.21
N GLN A 180 8.69 -14.24 -12.97
CA GLN A 180 7.96 -14.78 -11.82
C GLN A 180 6.78 -13.87 -11.44
N LEU A 181 5.57 -14.43 -11.41
CA LEU A 181 4.35 -13.73 -11.03
C LEU A 181 3.98 -14.00 -9.57
N ALA A 182 3.27 -13.04 -8.97
CA ALA A 182 2.52 -13.29 -7.74
C ALA A 182 1.32 -14.20 -8.00
N ASP A 183 0.82 -14.82 -6.93
CA ASP A 183 -0.44 -15.56 -6.95
C ASP A 183 -1.57 -14.67 -7.48
N PRO A 184 -2.51 -15.24 -8.25
CA PRO A 184 -3.61 -14.46 -8.81
C PRO A 184 -4.58 -13.98 -7.72
N LEU A 185 -5.26 -12.87 -7.97
CA LEU A 185 -6.20 -12.27 -7.00
C LEU A 185 -7.46 -13.14 -6.77
N ALA A 186 -7.78 -13.98 -7.75
CA ALA A 186 -8.82 -15.00 -7.75
C ALA A 186 -8.50 -16.04 -8.83
N ASP A 187 -9.33 -17.05 -9.04
CA ASP A 187 -9.14 -17.98 -10.15
C ASP A 187 -9.27 -17.24 -11.50
N PRO A 188 -8.22 -17.20 -12.35
CA PRO A 188 -8.26 -16.45 -13.59
C PRO A 188 -9.13 -17.15 -14.65
N VAL A 189 -9.87 -16.35 -15.42
CA VAL A 189 -10.58 -16.80 -16.65
C VAL A 189 -9.61 -16.82 -17.84
N LEU A 190 -8.70 -15.85 -17.90
CA LEU A 190 -7.59 -15.75 -18.83
C LEU A 190 -6.30 -15.50 -18.03
N ASP A 191 -5.21 -16.14 -18.44
CA ASP A 191 -3.87 -15.98 -17.88
C ASP A 191 -2.88 -15.90 -19.06
N LEU A 192 -2.54 -14.68 -19.48
CA LEU A 192 -1.90 -14.38 -20.77
C LEU A 192 -0.61 -13.61 -20.59
N ARG A 193 0.48 -14.11 -21.17
CA ARG A 193 1.77 -13.41 -21.22
C ARG A 193 1.86 -12.57 -22.50
N VAL A 194 2.15 -11.29 -22.36
CA VAL A 194 2.56 -10.42 -23.47
C VAL A 194 4.07 -10.32 -23.42
N HIS A 195 4.74 -11.01 -24.32
CA HIS A 195 6.20 -11.03 -24.35
C HIS A 195 6.76 -9.66 -24.72
N SER A 196 7.95 -9.36 -24.21
CA SER A 196 8.68 -8.14 -24.52
C SER A 196 8.68 -7.81 -26.02
N ALA A 197 8.45 -6.53 -26.35
CA ALA A 197 8.38 -6.02 -27.71
C ALA A 197 7.27 -6.63 -28.59
N THR A 198 6.26 -7.28 -28.01
CA THR A 198 5.09 -7.82 -28.72
C THR A 198 3.77 -7.22 -28.22
N ALA A 199 2.66 -7.63 -28.81
CA ALA A 199 1.32 -7.33 -28.32
C ALA A 199 0.40 -8.54 -28.48
N GLU A 200 -0.59 -8.64 -27.59
CA GLU A 200 -1.64 -9.66 -27.66
C GLU A 200 -3.01 -9.00 -27.58
N SER A 201 -3.98 -9.52 -28.34
CA SER A 201 -5.38 -9.12 -28.25
C SER A 201 -6.22 -10.18 -27.55
N TYR A 202 -7.20 -9.74 -26.78
CA TYR A 202 -8.03 -10.61 -25.94
C TYR A 202 -9.42 -9.99 -25.72
N PHE A 203 -10.36 -10.82 -25.32
CA PHE A 203 -11.75 -10.41 -25.07
C PHE A 203 -12.04 -10.40 -23.56
N VAL A 204 -12.76 -9.38 -23.10
CA VAL A 204 -13.24 -9.28 -21.72
C VAL A 204 -14.74 -9.00 -21.74
N LYS A 205 -15.49 -9.82 -21.00
CA LYS A 205 -16.95 -9.68 -20.92
C LYS A 205 -17.33 -8.50 -20.01
N ALA A 206 -18.45 -7.85 -20.31
CA ALA A 206 -19.05 -6.84 -19.45
C ALA A 206 -19.19 -7.36 -18.00
N GLY A 207 -18.72 -6.58 -17.04
CA GLY A 207 -18.75 -6.88 -15.62
C GLY A 207 -17.55 -7.63 -15.08
N ASP A 208 -16.78 -8.32 -15.94
CA ASP A 208 -15.54 -9.01 -15.58
C ASP A 208 -14.38 -8.02 -15.37
N TYR A 209 -13.35 -8.50 -14.70
CA TYR A 209 -12.16 -7.72 -14.37
C TYR A 209 -10.99 -8.08 -15.29
N LEU A 210 -10.15 -7.09 -15.55
CA LEU A 210 -8.91 -7.18 -16.32
C LEU A 210 -7.76 -6.63 -15.46
N GLN A 211 -6.79 -7.47 -15.15
CA GLN A 211 -5.57 -7.10 -14.45
C GLN A 211 -4.40 -7.05 -15.43
N ILE A 212 -3.73 -5.92 -15.52
CA ILE A 212 -2.50 -5.73 -16.30
C ILE A 212 -1.36 -5.55 -15.32
N ILE A 213 -0.36 -6.43 -15.40
CA ILE A 213 0.70 -6.60 -14.41
C ILE A 213 2.04 -6.32 -15.08
N ASP A 214 2.84 -5.45 -14.47
CA ASP A 214 4.26 -5.31 -14.74
C ASP A 214 5.03 -6.41 -13.99
N VAL A 215 5.70 -7.26 -14.74
CA VAL A 215 6.13 -8.58 -14.27
C VAL A 215 7.43 -8.47 -13.49
N ASP A 216 8.40 -7.78 -14.08
CA ASP A 216 9.74 -7.61 -13.54
C ASP A 216 9.96 -6.18 -13.02
N GLY A 217 8.96 -5.30 -13.17
CA GLY A 217 9.03 -3.89 -12.84
C GLY A 217 9.60 -3.07 -13.99
N ARG A 218 9.24 -1.79 -14.00
CA ARG A 218 9.66 -0.79 -14.97
C ARG A 218 9.32 -1.07 -16.43
N GLN A 219 8.56 -2.11 -16.73
CA GLN A 219 8.05 -2.32 -18.08
C GLN A 219 6.73 -1.58 -18.22
N CYS A 220 6.67 -0.70 -19.20
CA CYS A 220 5.44 -0.02 -19.54
C CYS A 220 4.62 -0.80 -20.55
N THR A 221 3.32 -0.51 -20.57
CA THR A 221 2.41 -1.10 -21.55
C THR A 221 1.44 -0.10 -22.12
N ASP A 222 1.42 -0.06 -23.44
CA ASP A 222 0.37 0.58 -24.20
C ASP A 222 -0.86 -0.34 -24.19
N PHE A 223 -1.99 0.19 -23.77
CA PHE A 223 -3.27 -0.50 -23.71
C PHE A 223 -4.34 0.24 -24.51
N GLN A 224 -5.16 -0.52 -25.23
CA GLN A 224 -6.27 -0.01 -26.03
C GLN A 224 -7.43 -1.01 -26.01
N CYS A 225 -8.67 -0.52 -26.08
CA CYS A 225 -9.84 -1.38 -26.16
C CYS A 225 -11.00 -0.77 -26.93
N PHE A 226 -11.92 -1.64 -27.37
CA PHE A 226 -13.04 -1.30 -28.24
C PHE A 226 -14.29 -1.98 -27.73
N SER A 227 -15.44 -1.32 -27.85
CA SER A 227 -16.75 -1.97 -27.67
C SER A 227 -16.92 -3.08 -28.72
N ALA A 228 -17.03 -4.34 -28.28
CA ALA A 228 -17.19 -5.48 -29.19
C ALA A 228 -18.43 -5.33 -30.08
N ARG A 229 -19.53 -4.82 -29.50
CA ARG A 229 -20.78 -4.52 -30.22
C ARG A 229 -20.61 -3.47 -31.33
N LYS A 230 -19.67 -2.53 -31.17
CA LYS A 230 -19.36 -1.53 -32.21
C LYS A 230 -18.52 -2.15 -33.32
N LEU A 231 -17.55 -3.01 -32.97
CA LEU A 231 -16.77 -3.78 -33.94
C LEU A 231 -17.66 -4.72 -34.79
N ASP A 232 -18.64 -5.39 -34.17
CA ASP A 232 -19.63 -6.22 -34.90
C ASP A 232 -20.43 -5.43 -35.94
N LYS A 233 -20.54 -4.11 -35.75
CA LYS A 233 -21.21 -3.18 -36.67
C LYS A 233 -20.24 -2.49 -37.63
N GLY A 234 -18.98 -2.92 -37.68
CA GLY A 234 -17.93 -2.31 -38.50
C GLY A 234 -17.50 -0.92 -38.04
N ARG A 235 -17.70 -0.58 -36.76
CA ARG A 235 -17.29 0.70 -36.16
C ARG A 235 -16.14 0.47 -35.19
N ASP A 236 -14.91 0.73 -35.60
CA ASP A 236 -13.70 0.54 -34.80
C ASP A 236 -13.32 1.79 -33.99
N LEU A 237 -14.27 2.29 -33.19
CA LEU A 237 -14.06 3.42 -32.30
C LEU A 237 -13.20 3.00 -31.10
N PRO A 238 -11.95 3.48 -31.00
CA PRO A 238 -11.08 3.14 -29.88
C PRO A 238 -11.47 3.89 -28.62
N LEU A 239 -10.99 3.39 -27.48
CA LEU A 239 -10.81 4.20 -26.28
C LEU A 239 -10.04 5.48 -26.63
N ASP A 240 -10.65 6.61 -26.27
CA ASP A 240 -10.22 7.94 -26.63
C ASP A 240 -9.80 8.72 -25.39
N VAL A 241 -8.50 8.99 -25.31
CA VAL A 241 -7.91 9.67 -24.15
C VAL A 241 -8.36 11.13 -24.05
N THR A 242 -8.66 11.80 -25.17
CA THR A 242 -9.13 13.20 -25.17
C THR A 242 -10.53 13.31 -24.59
N THR A 243 -11.44 12.45 -25.02
CA THR A 243 -12.79 12.32 -24.49
C THR A 243 -12.73 11.96 -23.01
N THR A 244 -11.87 11.01 -22.65
CA THR A 244 -11.66 10.62 -21.25
C THR A 244 -11.21 11.79 -20.38
N ARG A 245 -10.14 12.51 -20.75
CA ARG A 245 -9.66 13.68 -19.98
C ARG A 245 -10.72 14.77 -19.87
N THR A 246 -11.50 14.98 -20.95
CA THR A 246 -12.59 15.96 -20.97
C THR A 246 -13.69 15.61 -19.96
N LEU A 247 -14.12 14.34 -19.92
CA LEU A 247 -15.20 13.90 -19.03
C LEU A 247 -14.75 13.72 -17.58
N MET A 248 -13.50 13.30 -17.37
CA MET A 248 -12.95 13.05 -16.03
C MET A 248 -12.34 14.28 -15.39
N GLY A 249 -11.93 15.29 -16.15
CA GLY A 249 -11.26 16.48 -15.61
C GLY A 249 -9.88 16.18 -15.00
N SER A 250 -9.28 15.04 -15.36
CA SER A 250 -7.97 14.57 -14.88
C SER A 250 -7.10 14.15 -16.06
N ALA A 251 -5.78 14.17 -15.89
CA ALA A 251 -4.81 13.73 -16.90
C ALA A 251 -5.02 12.26 -17.29
N TYR A 252 -5.37 11.42 -16.31
CA TYR A 252 -5.82 10.05 -16.49
C TYR A 252 -6.74 9.64 -15.33
N PRO A 253 -7.65 8.69 -15.57
CA PRO A 253 -8.47 8.06 -14.55
C PRO A 253 -7.67 7.34 -13.46
N MET A 254 -8.20 7.39 -12.23
CA MET A 254 -7.70 6.69 -11.04
C MET A 254 -8.86 6.03 -10.30
N PRO A 255 -8.64 5.00 -9.45
CA PRO A 255 -9.71 4.46 -8.62
C PRO A 255 -10.46 5.54 -7.84
N GLY A 256 -11.80 5.46 -7.81
CA GLY A 256 -12.66 6.44 -7.13
C GLY A 256 -13.61 7.17 -8.08
N LEU A 257 -13.81 8.47 -7.86
CA LEU A 257 -14.81 9.29 -8.56
C LEU A 257 -14.53 9.44 -10.07
N HIS A 258 -13.27 9.62 -10.43
CA HIS A 258 -12.81 9.89 -11.80
C HIS A 258 -12.12 8.65 -12.40
N SER A 259 -12.83 7.52 -12.43
CA SER A 259 -12.25 6.20 -12.66
C SER A 259 -12.49 5.61 -14.05
N LYS A 260 -13.14 6.30 -14.99
CA LYS A 260 -13.59 5.69 -16.24
C LYS A 260 -12.84 6.19 -17.46
N TYR A 261 -12.62 5.29 -18.41
CA TYR A 261 -12.20 5.61 -19.76
C TYR A 261 -13.35 5.44 -20.75
N TYR A 262 -13.35 6.27 -21.80
CA TYR A 262 -14.44 6.41 -22.76
C TYR A 262 -13.94 6.30 -24.18
N ASP A 263 -14.81 5.94 -25.13
CA ASP A 263 -14.55 6.10 -26.55
C ASP A 263 -15.06 7.45 -27.11
N GLN A 264 -14.95 7.63 -28.43
CA GLN A 264 -15.33 8.86 -29.13
C GLN A 264 -16.84 9.16 -29.13
N ASP A 265 -17.68 8.15 -28.88
CA ASP A 265 -19.13 8.34 -28.70
C ASP A 265 -19.46 8.62 -27.21
N MET A 266 -18.45 8.80 -26.36
CA MET A 266 -18.57 8.92 -24.90
C MET A 266 -19.18 7.66 -24.24
N GLU A 267 -19.06 6.47 -24.86
CA GLU A 267 -19.44 5.21 -24.22
C GLU A 267 -18.35 4.82 -23.20
N PRO A 268 -18.70 4.57 -21.92
CA PRO A 268 -17.73 4.14 -20.93
C PRO A 268 -17.31 2.69 -21.21
N LEU A 269 -16.01 2.44 -21.36
CA LEU A 269 -15.47 1.12 -21.71
C LEU A 269 -14.95 0.35 -20.50
N VAL A 270 -14.14 1.01 -19.67
CA VAL A 270 -13.51 0.41 -18.49
C VAL A 270 -13.53 1.37 -17.31
N GLU A 271 -13.60 0.81 -16.10
CA GLU A 271 -13.43 1.50 -14.81
C GLU A 271 -12.14 1.03 -14.14
N VAL A 272 -11.30 1.94 -13.65
CA VAL A 272 -10.13 1.63 -12.81
C VAL A 272 -10.60 1.30 -11.41
N VAL A 273 -10.31 0.07 -10.96
CA VAL A 273 -10.72 -0.47 -9.66
C VAL A 273 -9.55 -0.43 -8.69
N GLN A 274 -8.39 -0.93 -9.10
CA GLN A 274 -7.18 -0.88 -8.30
C GLN A 274 -6.00 -0.38 -9.13
N ASP A 275 -5.09 0.35 -8.49
CA ASP A 275 -3.82 0.76 -9.08
C ASP A 275 -2.74 0.71 -8.01
N THR A 276 -1.70 -0.09 -8.24
CA THR A 276 -0.57 -0.23 -7.31
C THR A 276 0.65 0.62 -7.65
N CYS A 277 0.63 1.29 -8.80
CA CYS A 277 1.71 2.15 -9.29
C CYS A 277 1.41 3.64 -9.04
N GLY A 278 0.20 4.09 -9.37
CA GLY A 278 -0.24 5.49 -9.19
C GLY A 278 0.31 6.47 -10.24
N ARG A 279 1.01 5.97 -11.26
CA ARG A 279 1.68 6.81 -12.28
C ARG A 279 1.54 6.19 -13.66
N HIS A 280 0.82 6.91 -14.52
CA HIS A 280 0.47 6.49 -15.87
C HIS A 280 0.51 7.68 -16.82
N ASP A 281 0.29 7.39 -18.10
CA ASP A 281 0.11 8.38 -19.15
C ASP A 281 -1.16 8.10 -19.96
N ALA A 282 -1.83 9.19 -20.35
CA ALA A 282 -2.96 9.17 -21.27
C ALA A 282 -2.97 10.43 -22.13
N PHE A 283 -1.82 10.97 -22.52
CA PHE A 283 -1.71 12.12 -23.42
C PHE A 283 -0.70 11.93 -24.56
N ALA A 284 0.26 10.98 -24.47
CA ALA A 284 1.10 10.59 -25.60
C ALA A 284 0.46 9.48 -26.46
N LEU A 285 0.98 9.30 -27.68
CA LEU A 285 0.65 8.15 -28.52
C LEU A 285 1.53 6.96 -28.13
N ALA A 286 1.05 5.76 -28.43
CA ALA A 286 1.90 4.58 -28.47
C ALA A 286 3.04 4.80 -29.47
N CYS A 287 4.24 4.29 -29.15
CA CYS A 287 5.39 4.49 -30.03
C CYS A 287 5.10 3.93 -31.44
N ALA A 288 5.67 4.59 -32.45
CA ALA A 288 5.39 4.35 -33.86
C ALA A 288 6.68 4.49 -34.69
N ALA A 289 6.70 3.92 -35.89
CA ALA A 289 7.87 3.98 -36.78
C ALA A 289 8.43 5.41 -36.93
N LYS A 290 7.55 6.42 -37.12
CA LYS A 290 7.94 7.83 -37.22
C LYS A 290 8.79 8.31 -36.05
N TYR A 291 8.46 7.91 -34.82
CA TYR A 291 9.19 8.34 -33.62
C TYR A 291 10.66 7.90 -33.73
N TYR A 292 10.88 6.62 -34.01
CA TYR A 292 12.22 6.03 -34.11
C TYR A 292 12.98 6.47 -35.36
N ASP A 293 12.31 6.57 -36.51
CA ASP A 293 12.91 7.05 -37.76
C ASP A 293 13.51 8.45 -37.58
N ASP A 294 12.77 9.37 -36.93
CA ASP A 294 13.19 10.76 -36.73
C ASP A 294 14.39 10.88 -35.76
N ILE A 295 14.54 9.96 -34.80
CA ILE A 295 15.68 9.94 -33.86
C ILE A 295 16.84 9.05 -34.33
N GLY A 296 16.76 8.47 -35.54
CA GLY A 296 17.87 7.76 -36.18
C GLY A 296 17.87 6.24 -36.01
N TYR A 297 16.73 5.63 -35.66
CA TYR A 297 16.57 4.18 -35.45
C TYR A 297 15.52 3.58 -36.41
N PRO A 298 15.75 3.61 -37.73
CA PRO A 298 14.75 3.14 -38.68
C PRO A 298 14.51 1.63 -38.59
N GLY A 299 13.24 1.22 -38.72
CA GLY A 299 12.82 -0.18 -38.64
C GLY A 299 12.75 -0.74 -37.21
N HIS A 300 12.87 0.11 -36.20
CA HIS A 300 12.70 -0.28 -34.80
C HIS A 300 11.28 -0.80 -34.53
N THR A 301 11.18 -1.91 -33.78
CA THR A 301 9.89 -2.46 -33.33
C THR A 301 9.12 -1.41 -32.54
N ASN A 302 7.80 -1.32 -32.75
CA ASN A 302 6.99 -0.28 -32.11
C ASN A 302 5.58 -0.78 -31.76
N CYS A 303 4.98 -0.17 -30.74
CA CYS A 303 3.67 -0.55 -30.23
C CYS A 303 2.56 -0.38 -31.26
N SER A 304 2.64 0.64 -32.11
CA SER A 304 1.61 0.90 -33.11
C SER A 304 1.51 -0.23 -34.15
N GLU A 305 2.64 -0.74 -34.62
CA GLU A 305 2.68 -1.92 -35.47
C GLU A 305 2.30 -3.21 -34.73
N ASN A 306 2.73 -3.34 -33.48
CA ASN A 306 2.35 -4.49 -32.65
C ASN A 306 0.83 -4.56 -32.47
N PHE A 307 0.16 -3.43 -32.22
CA PHE A 307 -1.29 -3.33 -32.20
C PHE A 307 -1.92 -3.73 -33.53
N ASN A 308 -1.43 -3.20 -34.65
CA ASN A 308 -1.96 -3.55 -35.97
C ASN A 308 -1.89 -5.06 -36.24
N LYS A 309 -0.80 -5.71 -35.83
CA LYS A 309 -0.62 -7.17 -35.96
C LYS A 309 -1.56 -7.93 -35.02
N ALA A 310 -1.61 -7.56 -33.74
CA ALA A 310 -2.41 -8.25 -32.72
C ALA A 310 -3.93 -8.10 -32.94
N LEU A 311 -4.37 -6.98 -33.53
CA LEU A 311 -5.78 -6.70 -33.84
C LEU A 311 -6.20 -7.16 -35.25
N ALA A 312 -5.29 -7.75 -36.02
CA ALA A 312 -5.61 -8.27 -37.34
C ALA A 312 -6.76 -9.30 -37.26
N GLY A 313 -7.78 -9.13 -38.09
CA GLY A 313 -8.96 -10.01 -38.09
C GLY A 313 -9.98 -9.73 -36.99
N LYS A 314 -9.80 -8.68 -36.17
CA LYS A 314 -10.78 -8.26 -35.14
C LYS A 314 -11.73 -7.15 -35.59
N GLY A 315 -11.78 -6.85 -36.89
CA GLY A 315 -12.60 -5.76 -37.43
C GLY A 315 -12.06 -4.35 -37.12
N VAL A 316 -10.77 -4.25 -36.80
CA VAL A 316 -10.09 -2.98 -36.47
C VAL A 316 -9.20 -2.55 -37.62
N THR A 317 -9.31 -1.28 -38.02
CA THR A 317 -8.50 -0.69 -39.10
C THR A 317 -7.06 -0.42 -38.62
N PRO A 318 -6.02 -0.81 -39.37
CA PRO A 318 -4.64 -0.46 -39.03
C PRO A 318 -4.41 1.06 -39.00
N ARG A 319 -3.57 1.54 -38.08
CA ARG A 319 -3.24 2.96 -37.93
C ARG A 319 -1.72 3.15 -37.89
N ALA A 320 -1.24 4.29 -38.40
CA ALA A 320 0.19 4.63 -38.38
C ALA A 320 0.70 4.99 -36.97
N GLY A 321 -0.20 5.47 -36.10
CA GLY A 321 0.06 5.77 -34.70
C GLY A 321 -1.23 5.59 -33.91
N TRP A 322 -1.13 5.07 -32.70
CA TRP A 322 -2.26 4.78 -31.84
C TRP A 322 -2.31 5.71 -30.64
N MET A 323 -3.50 6.25 -30.33
CA MET A 323 -3.76 6.70 -28.97
C MET A 323 -3.87 5.46 -28.08
N ALA A 324 -3.31 5.53 -26.88
CA ALA A 324 -3.34 4.44 -25.92
C ALA A 324 -3.39 4.98 -24.49
N ILE A 325 -3.79 4.12 -23.57
CA ILE A 325 -3.47 4.30 -22.17
C ILE A 325 -2.10 3.69 -21.95
N ASN A 326 -1.18 4.49 -21.46
CA ASN A 326 0.21 4.14 -21.30
C ASN A 326 0.41 3.81 -19.82
N PHE A 327 0.06 2.57 -19.44
CA PHE A 327 0.19 2.14 -18.05
C PHE A 327 1.67 2.03 -17.67
N PHE A 328 1.94 2.39 -16.41
CA PHE A 328 3.26 2.48 -15.75
C PHE A 328 4.23 3.56 -16.28
N PHE A 329 3.92 4.22 -17.40
CA PHE A 329 4.74 5.31 -17.92
C PHE A 329 4.84 6.46 -16.92
N ASN A 330 6.08 6.86 -16.61
CA ASN A 330 6.36 8.04 -15.80
C ASN A 330 6.60 9.26 -16.70
N THR A 331 5.51 9.72 -17.34
CA THR A 331 5.51 10.98 -18.07
C THR A 331 4.71 12.05 -17.33
N ALA A 332 5.04 13.31 -17.57
CA ALA A 332 4.29 14.46 -17.07
C ALA A 332 4.40 15.65 -18.00
N ILE A 333 3.50 16.60 -17.81
CA ILE A 333 3.65 17.96 -18.32
C ILE A 333 4.09 18.82 -17.14
N ASP A 334 5.24 19.49 -17.26
CA ASP A 334 5.74 20.36 -16.21
C ASP A 334 5.05 21.73 -16.18
N ALA A 335 5.45 22.60 -15.26
CA ALA A 335 4.88 23.94 -15.13
C ALA A 335 5.12 24.85 -16.34
N HIS A 336 6.00 24.48 -17.26
CA HIS A 336 6.30 25.19 -18.51
C HIS A 336 5.58 24.59 -19.72
N GLY A 337 4.78 23.54 -19.52
CA GLY A 337 4.09 22.86 -20.62
C GLY A 337 4.99 21.88 -21.37
N VAL A 338 6.16 21.54 -20.85
CA VAL A 338 7.09 20.59 -21.46
C VAL A 338 6.68 19.17 -21.07
N MET A 339 6.58 18.30 -22.08
CA MET A 339 6.43 16.86 -21.84
C MET A 339 7.77 16.28 -21.40
N VAL A 340 7.80 15.70 -20.21
CA VAL A 340 8.96 15.04 -19.62
C VAL A 340 8.65 13.56 -19.43
N SER A 341 9.68 12.73 -19.52
CA SER A 341 9.63 11.29 -19.29
C SER A 341 10.81 10.87 -18.41
N ASP A 342 10.59 9.93 -17.50
CA ASP A 342 11.61 9.38 -16.63
C ASP A 342 11.35 7.88 -16.40
N GLU A 343 12.21 7.19 -15.64
CA GLU A 343 12.04 5.79 -15.31
C GLU A 343 10.68 5.55 -14.62
N PRO A 344 9.95 4.47 -15.00
CA PRO A 344 8.71 4.09 -14.34
C PRO A 344 8.86 3.85 -12.83
N TRP A 345 7.76 4.07 -12.11
CA TRP A 345 7.70 3.80 -10.66
C TRP A 345 7.29 2.35 -10.34
N SER A 346 6.81 1.61 -11.33
CA SER A 346 6.35 0.24 -11.17
C SER A 346 7.47 -0.69 -10.69
N ARG A 347 7.10 -1.59 -9.78
CA ARG A 347 7.94 -2.66 -9.24
C ARG A 347 7.45 -4.01 -9.78
N PRO A 348 8.27 -5.07 -9.71
CA PRO A 348 7.80 -6.41 -10.05
C PRO A 348 6.49 -6.74 -9.33
N GLY A 349 5.47 -7.08 -10.10
CA GLY A 349 4.13 -7.41 -9.61
C GLY A 349 3.19 -6.22 -9.41
N ASP A 350 3.62 -4.98 -9.65
CA ASP A 350 2.69 -3.85 -9.66
C ASP A 350 1.68 -4.01 -10.82
N TYR A 351 0.44 -3.58 -10.60
CA TYR A 351 -0.65 -3.80 -11.53
C TYR A 351 -1.70 -2.69 -11.51
N VAL A 352 -2.48 -2.66 -12.59
CA VAL A 352 -3.78 -1.99 -12.64
C VAL A 352 -4.87 -3.04 -12.79
N LEU A 353 -5.94 -2.90 -12.02
CA LEU A 353 -7.14 -3.73 -12.12
C LEU A 353 -8.28 -2.88 -12.67
N LEU A 354 -8.80 -3.27 -13.82
CA LEU A 354 -9.89 -2.61 -14.51
C LEU A 354 -11.15 -3.48 -14.45
N ARG A 355 -12.32 -2.87 -14.55
CA ARG A 355 -13.60 -3.55 -14.76
C ARG A 355 -14.16 -3.18 -16.12
N ALA A 356 -14.52 -4.17 -16.93
CA ALA A 356 -15.17 -3.94 -18.21
C ALA A 356 -16.61 -3.47 -17.99
N LEU A 357 -16.99 -2.32 -18.58
CA LEU A 357 -18.33 -1.73 -18.46
C LEU A 357 -19.24 -2.14 -19.63
N THR A 358 -18.66 -2.69 -20.69
CA THR A 358 -19.31 -3.36 -21.82
C THR A 358 -18.44 -4.54 -22.24
N ASP A 359 -18.92 -5.39 -23.14
CA ASP A 359 -18.08 -6.40 -23.79
C ASP A 359 -17.02 -5.66 -24.63
N ILE A 360 -15.74 -5.98 -24.38
CA ILE A 360 -14.61 -5.28 -25.00
C ILE A 360 -13.62 -6.24 -25.65
N VAL A 361 -13.09 -5.81 -26.79
CA VAL A 361 -11.88 -6.36 -27.39
C VAL A 361 -10.73 -5.46 -26.98
N CYS A 362 -9.74 -6.02 -26.31
CA CYS A 362 -8.57 -5.33 -25.77
C CYS A 362 -7.30 -5.70 -26.55
N VAL A 363 -6.29 -4.84 -26.44
CA VAL A 363 -4.92 -5.13 -26.81
C VAL A 363 -3.97 -4.50 -25.80
N SER A 364 -2.91 -5.23 -25.46
CA SER A 364 -1.79 -4.73 -24.66
C SER A 364 -0.49 -5.00 -25.40
N SER A 365 0.40 -4.00 -25.49
CA SER A 365 1.76 -4.16 -26.01
C SER A 365 2.76 -3.96 -24.88
N ALA A 366 3.70 -4.88 -24.73
CA ALA A 366 4.89 -4.65 -23.90
C ALA A 366 5.80 -3.71 -24.71
N CYS A 367 5.88 -2.44 -24.27
CA CYS A 367 6.54 -1.38 -25.03
C CYS A 367 8.00 -1.76 -25.36
N PRO A 368 8.43 -1.67 -26.64
CA PRO A 368 9.78 -1.99 -27.05
C PRO A 368 10.77 -0.84 -26.89
N ASP A 369 10.36 0.31 -26.34
CA ASP A 369 11.23 1.49 -26.28
C ASP A 369 12.44 1.28 -25.37
N ASP A 370 13.61 1.11 -25.97
CA ASP A 370 14.92 1.02 -25.32
C ASP A 370 15.79 2.25 -25.62
N THR A 371 15.22 3.27 -26.30
CA THR A 371 15.91 4.51 -26.67
C THR A 371 15.74 5.62 -25.64
N THR A 372 14.82 5.44 -24.68
CA THR A 372 14.52 6.38 -23.59
C THR A 372 14.40 5.67 -22.24
N PRO A 373 14.24 6.39 -21.10
CA PRO A 373 14.10 5.72 -19.80
C PRO A 373 12.72 5.07 -19.60
N ALA A 374 11.82 5.14 -20.59
CA ALA A 374 10.43 4.67 -20.49
C ALA A 374 10.27 3.23 -20.00
N ASN A 375 11.21 2.33 -20.29
CA ASN A 375 11.18 0.93 -19.81
C ASN A 375 12.35 0.61 -18.86
N GLY A 376 12.91 1.62 -18.18
CA GLY A 376 14.09 1.43 -17.33
C GLY A 376 15.31 0.89 -18.08
N TRP A 377 15.38 1.10 -19.39
CA TRP A 377 16.42 0.60 -20.30
C TRP A 377 16.53 -0.93 -20.37
N ASP A 378 15.52 -1.66 -19.91
CA ASP A 378 15.53 -3.11 -19.84
C ASP A 378 14.14 -3.67 -20.16
N LEU A 379 13.96 -4.10 -21.40
CA LEU A 379 12.68 -4.62 -21.85
C LEU A 379 12.35 -5.95 -21.17
N THR A 380 11.15 -6.04 -20.61
CA THR A 380 10.61 -7.23 -19.94
C THR A 380 9.16 -7.48 -20.39
N ASP A 381 8.52 -8.47 -19.79
CA ASP A 381 7.19 -8.90 -20.20
C ASP A 381 6.09 -8.15 -19.43
N ILE A 382 4.91 -8.13 -20.02
CA ILE A 382 3.65 -7.75 -19.36
C ILE A 382 2.81 -9.00 -19.17
N HIS A 383 2.00 -9.02 -18.13
CA HIS A 383 1.05 -10.11 -17.93
C HIS A 383 -0.37 -9.60 -17.79
N VAL A 384 -1.30 -10.34 -18.37
CA VAL A 384 -2.72 -10.02 -18.38
C VAL A 384 -3.49 -11.17 -17.75
N ARG A 385 -4.27 -10.87 -16.73
CA ARG A 385 -5.25 -11.78 -16.13
C ARG A 385 -6.66 -11.23 -16.27
N THR A 386 -7.64 -12.10 -16.43
CA THR A 386 -9.04 -11.70 -16.28
C THR A 386 -9.72 -12.51 -15.19
N TYR A 387 -10.71 -11.90 -14.53
CA TYR A 387 -11.46 -12.54 -13.45
C TYR A 387 -12.95 -12.37 -13.66
N SER A 388 -13.73 -13.37 -13.27
CA SER A 388 -15.19 -13.29 -13.33
C SER A 388 -15.71 -12.13 -12.47
N GLY A 389 -16.71 -11.42 -12.96
CA GLY A 389 -17.43 -10.37 -12.22
C GLY A 389 -18.22 -10.87 -11.01
N GLN A 390 -18.21 -12.18 -10.73
CA GLN A 390 -18.73 -12.76 -9.49
C GLN A 390 -17.80 -12.53 -8.29
N HIS A 391 -16.50 -12.34 -8.54
CA HIS A 391 -15.56 -11.93 -7.50
C HIS A 391 -15.78 -10.46 -7.14
N LYS A 392 -15.45 -10.11 -5.90
CA LYS A 392 -15.52 -8.73 -5.41
C LYS A 392 -14.12 -8.22 -5.15
N PHE A 393 -13.74 -7.17 -5.86
CA PHE A 393 -12.51 -6.42 -5.60
C PHE A 393 -12.88 -4.99 -5.17
N SER A 394 -12.44 -4.60 -3.97
CA SER A 394 -12.63 -3.25 -3.47
C SER A 394 -11.78 -2.26 -4.23
N ARG A 395 -12.30 -1.04 -4.42
CA ARG A 395 -11.53 0.05 -4.99
C ARG A 395 -10.35 0.36 -4.08
N ALA A 396 -9.16 0.52 -4.63
CA ALA A 396 -7.99 0.85 -3.81
C ALA A 396 -6.84 1.45 -4.62
N ILE A 397 -6.08 2.34 -3.99
CA ILE A 397 -4.84 2.89 -4.55
C ILE A 397 -3.71 2.44 -3.63
N ALA A 398 -2.60 1.92 -4.18
CA ALA A 398 -1.45 1.66 -3.34
C ALA A 398 -0.77 2.96 -2.94
N ARG A 399 -0.50 3.09 -1.64
CA ARG A 399 0.32 4.14 -1.08
C ARG A 399 1.60 3.54 -0.51
N ARG A 400 2.73 4.18 -0.78
CA ARG A 400 4.00 3.89 -0.14
C ARG A 400 4.38 5.10 0.70
N MET A 401 4.68 4.87 1.98
CA MET A 401 5.08 5.96 2.89
C MET A 401 6.43 6.55 2.48
N LYS A 402 7.40 5.68 2.14
CA LYS A 402 8.71 6.02 1.60
C LYS A 402 8.94 5.31 0.27
N PRO A 403 9.92 5.77 -0.54
CA PRO A 403 10.35 5.06 -1.74
C PRO A 403 10.76 3.60 -1.53
N ASP A 404 11.08 3.17 -0.31
CA ASP A 404 11.43 1.78 0.00
C ASP A 404 10.33 1.03 0.75
N SER A 405 9.18 1.65 1.03
CA SER A 405 8.07 1.00 1.74
C SER A 405 7.31 0.00 0.86
N GLU A 406 6.75 -1.03 1.50
CA GLU A 406 5.76 -1.92 0.90
C GLU A 406 4.47 -1.14 0.55
N PRO A 407 3.74 -1.54 -0.49
CA PRO A 407 2.51 -0.85 -0.87
C PRO A 407 1.42 -1.18 0.15
N LYS A 408 0.71 -0.14 0.63
CA LYS A 408 -0.51 -0.30 1.42
C LYS A 408 -1.69 0.15 0.58
N MET A 409 -2.62 -0.76 0.31
CA MET A 409 -3.84 -0.46 -0.43
C MET A 409 -4.76 0.44 0.40
N THR A 410 -5.37 1.45 -0.23
CA THR A 410 -6.46 2.22 0.37
C THR A 410 -7.55 1.30 0.89
N ARG A 411 -8.07 1.59 2.09
CA ARG A 411 -9.14 0.80 2.71
C ARG A 411 -10.30 1.67 3.20
N GLU A 412 -11.40 1.02 3.52
CA GLU A 412 -12.52 1.66 4.19
C GLU A 412 -12.24 1.81 5.69
N THR A 413 -12.84 2.84 6.31
CA THR A 413 -12.84 2.99 7.77
C THR A 413 -14.00 2.19 8.38
N ALA A 414 -14.02 1.99 9.70
CA ALA A 414 -15.17 1.39 10.38
C ALA A 414 -16.47 2.19 10.20
N PHE A 415 -16.38 3.49 9.89
CA PHE A 415 -17.55 4.34 9.68
C PHE A 415 -18.01 4.42 8.22
N HIS A 416 -17.25 3.87 7.27
CA HIS A 416 -17.53 3.97 5.84
C HIS A 416 -18.95 3.52 5.49
N SER A 417 -19.37 2.33 5.96
CA SER A 417 -20.72 1.79 5.70
C SER A 417 -21.86 2.67 6.21
N SER A 418 -21.61 3.48 7.25
CA SER A 418 -22.58 4.46 7.76
C SER A 418 -22.62 5.69 6.86
N PHE A 419 -21.46 6.28 6.55
CA PHE A 419 -21.37 7.45 5.67
C PHE A 419 -21.87 7.17 4.25
N ALA A 420 -21.66 5.95 3.74
CA ALA A 420 -22.10 5.52 2.41
C ALA A 420 -23.63 5.50 2.25
N LYS A 421 -24.40 5.52 3.35
CA LYS A 421 -25.87 5.70 3.31
C LYS A 421 -26.27 7.13 2.94
N HIS A 422 -25.37 8.10 3.14
CA HIS A 422 -25.63 9.52 2.98
C HIS A 422 -24.95 10.12 1.75
N THR A 423 -23.89 9.48 1.24
CA THR A 423 -23.20 9.94 0.03
C THR A 423 -22.59 8.78 -0.77
N ARG A 424 -22.37 9.06 -2.05
CA ARG A 424 -21.54 8.24 -2.95
C ARG A 424 -20.22 8.93 -3.30
N ASP A 425 -20.05 10.18 -2.87
CA ASP A 425 -18.87 11.01 -3.12
C ASP A 425 -17.81 10.71 -2.07
N PHE A 426 -16.90 9.79 -2.41
CA PHE A 426 -15.76 9.40 -1.58
C PHE A 426 -14.46 9.75 -2.29
N VAL A 427 -13.50 10.24 -1.50
CA VAL A 427 -12.15 10.57 -1.95
C VAL A 427 -11.12 9.79 -1.15
N GLU A 428 -9.96 9.56 -1.77
CA GLU A 428 -8.81 8.97 -1.10
C GLU A 428 -8.18 10.02 -0.19
N TYR A 429 -7.97 9.67 1.07
CA TYR A 429 -7.21 10.48 2.01
C TYR A 429 -6.29 9.59 2.85
N ARG A 430 -4.98 9.66 2.55
CA ARG A 430 -3.91 9.10 3.40
C ARG A 430 -4.07 7.59 3.67
N GLY A 431 -4.53 6.83 2.68
CA GLY A 431 -4.76 5.38 2.73
C GLY A 431 -6.19 4.97 3.04
N TYR A 432 -7.16 5.91 3.05
CA TYR A 432 -8.55 5.60 3.37
C TYR A 432 -9.56 6.26 2.44
N TRP A 433 -10.72 5.61 2.27
CA TRP A 433 -11.88 6.20 1.58
C TRP A 433 -12.74 7.00 2.55
N LEU A 434 -12.76 8.33 2.39
CA LEU A 434 -13.56 9.26 3.20
C LEU A 434 -14.65 9.94 2.38
N ALA A 435 -15.79 10.21 3.01
CA ALA A 435 -16.85 11.02 2.42
C ALA A 435 -16.32 12.45 2.16
N ASN A 436 -16.44 12.91 0.92
CA ASN A 436 -15.99 14.24 0.52
C ASN A 436 -17.07 15.31 0.73
N SER A 437 -18.31 14.99 0.38
CA SER A 437 -19.48 15.81 0.71
C SER A 437 -20.75 14.95 0.76
N PHE A 438 -21.73 15.40 1.53
CA PHE A 438 -23.05 14.80 1.57
C PHE A 438 -23.94 15.36 0.47
N ALA A 439 -24.20 14.55 -0.55
CA ALA A 439 -24.87 14.96 -1.79
C ALA A 439 -26.23 15.67 -1.60
N LYS A 440 -26.92 15.42 -0.48
CA LYS A 440 -28.21 16.06 -0.18
C LYS A 440 -28.08 17.52 0.26
N GLU A 441 -27.08 17.84 1.08
CA GLU A 441 -26.96 19.16 1.73
C GLU A 441 -25.87 20.01 1.05
N GLY A 442 -24.76 19.38 0.66
CA GLY A 442 -23.64 20.02 -0.01
C GLY A 442 -22.71 20.82 0.91
N PRO A 443 -21.51 21.18 0.42
CA PRO A 443 -20.42 21.69 1.26
C PRO A 443 -20.73 23.05 1.92
N ILE A 444 -21.54 23.90 1.29
CA ILE A 444 -21.93 25.20 1.86
C ILE A 444 -22.86 25.02 3.06
N ALA A 445 -23.83 24.11 2.97
CA ALA A 445 -24.72 23.82 4.09
C ALA A 445 -23.95 23.15 5.23
N GLU A 446 -23.03 22.22 4.91
CA GLU A 446 -22.13 21.60 5.89
C GLU A 446 -21.26 22.64 6.62
N TYR A 447 -20.73 23.64 5.89
CA TYR A 447 -20.00 24.75 6.50
C TYR A 447 -20.86 25.51 7.52
N TRP A 448 -22.07 25.92 7.14
CA TRP A 448 -22.96 26.66 8.05
C TRP A 448 -23.40 25.80 9.24
N ALA A 449 -23.67 24.51 9.03
CA ALA A 449 -23.97 23.56 10.10
C ALA A 449 -22.81 23.45 11.09
N CYS A 450 -21.56 23.42 10.63
CA CYS A 450 -20.40 23.41 11.53
C CYS A 450 -20.31 24.72 12.35
N ARG A 451 -20.68 25.86 11.76
CA ARG A 451 -20.63 27.17 12.42
C ARG A 451 -21.78 27.43 13.38
N GLN A 452 -22.98 26.92 13.10
CA GLN A 452 -24.23 27.28 13.76
C GLN A 452 -24.90 26.12 14.52
N ASP A 453 -24.63 24.88 14.12
CA ASP A 453 -25.24 23.65 14.66
C ASP A 453 -24.16 22.62 15.04
N ALA A 454 -24.11 21.48 14.35
CA ALA A 454 -23.07 20.48 14.46
C ALA A 454 -22.91 19.70 13.15
N VAL A 455 -21.72 19.15 12.94
CA VAL A 455 -21.35 18.24 11.86
C VAL A 455 -20.62 17.02 12.40
N ILE A 456 -20.65 15.93 11.64
CA ILE A 456 -19.92 14.70 11.94
C ILE A 456 -18.89 14.44 10.85
N MET A 457 -17.65 14.15 11.24
CA MET A 457 -16.53 13.92 10.33
C MET A 457 -15.77 12.66 10.72
N ASP A 458 -15.43 11.83 9.75
CA ASP A 458 -14.55 10.68 9.97
C ASP A 458 -13.08 11.13 9.90
N LEU A 459 -12.41 11.09 11.05
CA LEU A 459 -11.00 11.42 11.22
C LEU A 459 -10.16 10.17 11.52
N SER A 460 -10.67 8.98 11.21
CA SER A 460 -9.95 7.71 11.37
C SER A 460 -8.59 7.70 10.67
N PRO A 461 -8.38 8.39 9.52
CA PRO A 461 -7.08 8.43 8.88
C PRO A 461 -6.00 9.18 9.65
N LEU A 462 -6.32 10.01 10.65
CA LEU A 462 -5.28 10.61 11.48
C LEU A 462 -4.47 9.51 12.17
N ARG A 463 -3.14 9.66 12.17
CA ARG A 463 -2.20 8.70 12.75
C ARG A 463 -2.19 8.84 14.26
N LYS A 464 -2.26 7.71 14.95
CA LYS A 464 -2.16 7.65 16.41
C LYS A 464 -0.89 6.91 16.80
N PHE A 465 -0.12 7.52 17.70
CA PHE A 465 1.07 6.91 18.27
C PHE A 465 1.00 6.98 19.80
N GLU A 466 1.10 5.82 20.43
CA GLU A 466 1.28 5.69 21.88
C GLU A 466 2.76 5.95 22.21
N VAL A 467 3.00 6.98 23.01
CA VAL A 467 4.34 7.37 23.47
C VAL A 467 4.40 7.11 24.96
N THR A 468 5.06 6.00 25.32
CA THR A 468 5.04 5.45 26.69
C THR A 468 6.45 5.19 27.20
N GLY A 469 6.73 5.59 28.43
CA GLY A 469 8.01 5.34 29.10
C GLY A 469 8.46 6.54 29.93
N PRO A 470 9.41 6.34 30.86
CA PRO A 470 9.85 7.39 31.79
C PRO A 470 10.37 8.66 31.11
N ASP A 471 10.88 8.54 29.88
CA ASP A 471 11.42 9.67 29.11
C ASP A 471 10.44 10.23 28.05
N ALA A 472 9.19 9.78 28.03
CA ALA A 472 8.18 10.21 27.05
C ALA A 472 7.97 11.73 27.03
N GLU A 473 7.86 12.36 28.21
CA GLU A 473 7.70 13.82 28.33
C GLU A 473 8.92 14.55 27.74
N ALA A 474 10.13 14.03 27.96
CA ALA A 474 11.36 14.63 27.46
C ALA A 474 11.45 14.56 25.93
N LEU A 475 11.10 13.41 25.35
CA LEU A 475 11.03 13.24 23.90
C LEU A 475 10.02 14.20 23.26
N LEU A 476 8.80 14.26 23.81
CA LEU A 476 7.73 15.10 23.27
C LEU A 476 8.05 16.59 23.43
N ARG A 477 8.67 17.00 24.52
CA ARG A 477 9.14 18.38 24.71
C ARG A 477 10.24 18.77 23.71
N TYR A 478 11.09 17.82 23.33
CA TYR A 478 12.13 18.08 22.34
C TYR A 478 11.57 18.24 20.93
N THR A 479 10.54 17.46 20.58
CA THR A 479 10.01 17.35 19.22
C THR A 479 8.83 18.28 18.92
N LEU A 480 8.16 18.78 19.95
CA LEU A 480 6.97 19.63 19.83
C LEU A 480 7.26 21.08 20.24
N THR A 481 6.53 22.02 19.63
CA THR A 481 6.73 23.46 19.88
C THR A 481 6.12 23.97 21.18
N ARG A 482 5.16 23.24 21.78
CA ARG A 482 4.58 23.59 23.08
C ARG A 482 5.31 22.98 24.26
N ASP A 483 5.23 23.65 25.40
CA ASP A 483 5.80 23.19 26.67
C ASP A 483 4.98 22.04 27.28
N VAL A 484 5.36 20.80 26.95
CA VAL A 484 4.69 19.57 27.38
C VAL A 484 4.66 19.44 28.92
N LYS A 485 5.59 20.05 29.64
CA LYS A 485 5.61 20.01 31.12
C LYS A 485 4.38 20.64 31.76
N LYS A 486 3.77 21.60 31.08
CA LYS A 486 2.56 22.29 31.54
C LYS A 486 1.28 21.50 31.26
N LEU A 487 1.37 20.41 30.50
CA LEU A 487 0.23 19.55 30.17
C LEU A 487 -0.03 18.59 31.33
N GLY A 488 -1.12 18.78 32.07
CA GLY A 488 -1.57 17.88 33.13
C GLY A 488 -2.22 16.61 32.61
N VAL A 489 -2.28 15.57 33.43
CA VAL A 489 -3.00 14.33 33.11
C VAL A 489 -4.49 14.67 32.85
N GLY A 490 -5.06 14.08 31.79
CA GLY A 490 -6.42 14.39 31.33
C GLY A 490 -6.52 15.63 30.45
N GLN A 491 -5.40 16.28 30.10
CA GLN A 491 -5.37 17.40 29.17
C GLN A 491 -4.95 16.99 27.76
N VAL A 492 -5.39 17.79 26.80
CA VAL A 492 -5.04 17.74 25.39
C VAL A 492 -4.38 19.06 25.01
N VAL A 493 -3.44 19.05 24.07
CA VAL A 493 -2.95 20.30 23.49
C VAL A 493 -2.70 20.16 22.00
N TYR A 494 -3.06 21.20 21.25
CA TYR A 494 -2.71 21.31 19.83
C TYR A 494 -1.32 21.92 19.69
N THR A 495 -0.44 21.27 18.93
CA THR A 495 0.95 21.70 18.74
C THR A 495 1.49 21.25 17.40
N ALA A 496 2.54 21.91 16.94
CA ALA A 496 3.32 21.47 15.77
C ALA A 496 4.47 20.57 16.23
N MET A 497 4.79 19.58 15.39
CA MET A 497 6.00 18.77 15.47
C MET A 497 7.00 19.27 14.42
N CYS A 498 8.23 19.50 14.83
CA CYS A 498 9.25 20.09 13.97
C CYS A 498 10.54 19.28 13.96
N TYR A 499 11.24 19.35 12.83
CA TYR A 499 12.66 18.97 12.75
C TYR A 499 13.52 19.96 13.55
N GLN A 500 14.78 19.58 13.78
CA GLN A 500 15.76 20.42 14.49
C GLN A 500 15.99 21.80 13.83
N HIS A 501 15.84 21.91 12.52
CA HIS A 501 15.96 23.17 11.78
C HIS A 501 14.65 24.02 11.77
N GLY A 502 13.64 23.61 12.53
CA GLY A 502 12.35 24.31 12.67
C GLY A 502 11.33 24.03 11.57
N GLY A 503 11.65 23.22 10.55
CA GLY A 503 10.68 22.81 9.54
C GLY A 503 9.60 21.92 10.14
N MET A 504 8.34 22.22 9.85
CA MET A 504 7.20 21.46 10.36
C MET A 504 7.14 20.09 9.67
N ILE A 505 7.02 19.04 10.47
CA ILE A 505 6.81 17.66 10.03
C ILE A 505 5.32 17.39 9.93
N ASP A 506 4.60 17.77 11.00
CA ASP A 506 3.20 17.45 11.21
C ASP A 506 2.62 18.39 12.28
N ASP A 507 1.31 18.46 12.36
CA ASP A 507 0.58 19.15 13.40
C ASP A 507 -0.58 18.31 13.91
N GLY A 508 -0.92 18.47 15.18
CA GLY A 508 -1.84 17.54 15.80
C GLY A 508 -2.09 17.80 17.27
N THR A 509 -2.75 16.82 17.89
CA THR A 509 -3.10 16.85 19.31
C THR A 509 -2.25 15.87 20.10
N LEU A 510 -1.71 16.35 21.22
CA LEU A 510 -1.07 15.52 22.22
C LEU A 510 -2.01 15.35 23.41
N LEU A 511 -2.34 14.11 23.74
CA LEU A 511 -3.10 13.75 24.93
C LEU A 511 -2.14 13.24 26.01
N ARG A 512 -2.29 13.71 27.26
CA ARG A 512 -1.60 13.14 28.42
C ARG A 512 -2.52 12.19 29.18
N LEU A 513 -2.37 10.90 28.93
CA LEU A 513 -3.19 9.81 29.49
C LEU A 513 -2.73 9.38 30.88
N GLY A 514 -1.45 9.55 31.18
CA GLY A 514 -0.87 9.30 32.49
C GLY A 514 0.40 10.12 32.73
N LYS A 515 1.12 9.82 33.80
CA LYS A 515 2.38 10.52 34.12
C LYS A 515 3.38 10.39 32.95
N ASP A 516 3.57 9.16 32.49
CA ASP A 516 4.58 8.74 31.51
C ASP A 516 3.93 8.13 30.24
N ASN A 517 2.63 8.41 30.04
CA ASN A 517 1.80 7.86 28.98
C ASN A 517 1.13 8.98 28.19
N PHE A 518 1.47 9.07 26.90
CA PHE A 518 0.96 10.09 26.00
C PHE A 518 0.47 9.46 24.70
N ARG A 519 -0.42 10.18 24.00
CA ARG A 519 -0.85 9.82 22.65
C ARG A 519 -0.73 11.01 21.72
N TRP A 520 0.05 10.85 20.66
CA TRP A 520 0.09 11.79 19.54
C TRP A 520 -0.97 11.41 18.52
N VAL A 521 -1.81 12.37 18.12
CA VAL A 521 -2.75 12.22 17.01
C VAL A 521 -2.46 13.31 15.98
N GLY A 522 -1.91 12.92 14.83
CA GLY A 522 -1.44 13.81 13.77
C GLY A 522 -1.80 13.33 12.36
N GLY A 523 -1.33 14.03 11.33
CA GLY A 523 -1.69 13.78 9.93
C GLY A 523 -0.75 12.86 9.17
N ASP A 524 0.45 12.59 9.68
CA ASP A 524 1.51 11.93 8.92
C ASP A 524 2.14 10.72 9.64
N ASP A 525 2.54 9.73 8.84
CA ASP A 525 3.24 8.53 9.32
C ASP A 525 4.68 8.86 9.77
N LEU A 526 5.28 9.89 9.16
CA LEU A 526 6.65 10.35 9.47
C LEU A 526 6.82 10.82 10.92
N SER A 527 5.74 11.24 11.58
CA SER A 527 5.78 11.68 12.99
C SER A 527 6.25 10.56 13.93
N GLY A 528 5.79 9.32 13.70
CA GLY A 528 6.21 8.16 14.50
C GLY A 528 7.69 7.82 14.29
N GLU A 529 8.17 7.91 13.05
CA GLU A 529 9.58 7.66 12.73
C GLU A 529 10.49 8.72 13.34
N TRP A 530 10.15 10.00 13.19
CA TRP A 530 10.89 11.11 13.78
C TRP A 530 11.02 10.97 15.30
N LEU A 531 9.93 10.60 15.98
CA LEU A 531 9.92 10.34 17.41
C LEU A 531 10.86 9.17 17.80
N ARG A 532 10.84 8.06 17.06
CA ARG A 532 11.71 6.90 17.31
C ARG A 532 13.19 7.19 17.03
N GLU A 533 13.48 7.84 15.92
CA GLU A 533 14.85 8.25 15.55
C GLU A 533 15.42 9.21 16.60
N THR A 534 14.61 10.19 17.04
CA THR A 534 14.99 11.14 18.07
C THR A 534 15.20 10.45 19.42
N ALA A 535 14.30 9.54 19.82
CA ALA A 535 14.45 8.76 21.04
C ALA A 535 15.76 7.97 21.06
N THR A 536 16.09 7.31 19.94
CA THR A 536 17.33 6.54 19.77
C THR A 536 18.55 7.45 19.85
N LYS A 537 18.55 8.57 19.10
CA LYS A 537 19.64 9.55 19.08
C LYS A 537 19.93 10.14 20.46
N LEU A 538 18.90 10.34 21.27
CA LEU A 538 19.00 10.89 22.62
C LEU A 538 19.18 9.82 23.71
N GLY A 539 19.15 8.52 23.36
CA GLY A 539 19.28 7.42 24.31
C GLY A 539 18.13 7.36 25.34
N LEU A 540 16.93 7.76 24.95
CA LEU A 540 15.77 7.85 25.85
C LEU A 540 15.08 6.49 26.03
N ASN A 541 14.63 6.20 27.25
CA ASN A 541 13.82 5.03 27.56
C ASN A 541 12.33 5.34 27.30
N VAL A 542 11.93 5.17 26.04
CA VAL A 542 10.57 5.42 25.56
C VAL A 542 10.24 4.51 24.38
N LEU A 543 9.01 4.00 24.35
CA LEU A 543 8.44 3.29 23.21
C LEU A 543 7.47 4.22 22.47
N VAL A 544 7.54 4.21 21.14
CA VAL A 544 6.67 4.98 20.24
C VAL A 544 6.04 4.01 19.24
N ARG A 545 4.78 3.66 19.50
CA ARG A 545 4.07 2.56 18.84
C ARG A 545 2.80 3.04 18.17
N SER A 546 2.56 2.65 16.93
CA SER A 546 1.35 3.00 16.19
C SER A 546 0.14 2.28 16.76
N SER A 547 -0.95 3.01 16.91
CA SER A 547 -2.27 2.51 17.33
C SER A 547 -3.37 2.88 16.33
N THR A 548 -2.98 3.37 15.15
CA THR A 548 -3.90 3.88 14.11
C THR A 548 -4.93 2.84 13.69
N ASP A 549 -4.49 1.59 13.52
CA ASP A 549 -5.33 0.49 13.02
C ASP A 549 -6.23 -0.10 14.11
N GLN A 550 -5.96 0.21 15.38
CA GLN A 550 -6.75 -0.25 16.52
C GLN A 550 -7.75 0.80 17.00
N MET A 551 -7.69 2.04 16.48
CA MET A 551 -8.55 3.15 16.92
C MET A 551 -9.06 4.00 15.75
N HIS A 552 -10.37 3.88 15.52
CA HIS A 552 -11.12 4.78 14.66
C HIS A 552 -11.43 6.09 15.40
N ASN A 553 -11.60 7.17 14.65
CA ASN A 553 -11.80 8.52 15.19
C ASN A 553 -12.94 9.21 14.45
N ILE A 554 -13.94 9.66 15.20
CA ILE A 554 -15.06 10.43 14.67
C ILE A 554 -15.17 11.74 15.43
N ALA A 555 -15.27 12.85 14.71
CA ALA A 555 -15.39 14.17 15.28
C ALA A 555 -16.83 14.68 15.15
N VAL A 556 -17.39 15.16 16.25
CA VAL A 556 -18.63 15.94 16.28
C VAL A 556 -18.27 17.39 16.58
N GLN A 557 -18.42 18.27 15.60
CA GLN A 557 -17.92 19.64 15.66
C GLN A 557 -19.04 20.66 15.47
N GLY A 558 -18.97 21.79 16.18
CA GLY A 558 -19.95 22.87 16.13
C GLY A 558 -20.51 23.24 17.49
N PRO A 559 -21.21 24.38 17.62
CA PRO A 559 -21.71 24.87 18.90
C PRO A 559 -22.66 23.92 19.64
N LYS A 560 -23.36 23.03 18.92
CA LYS A 560 -24.29 22.04 19.52
C LYS A 560 -23.66 20.68 19.82
N SER A 561 -22.37 20.46 19.48
CA SER A 561 -21.75 19.14 19.61
C SER A 561 -21.74 18.60 21.04
N ARG A 562 -21.46 19.47 22.03
CA ARG A 562 -21.44 19.09 23.45
C ARG A 562 -22.80 18.60 23.92
N ASP A 563 -23.88 19.25 23.49
CA ASP A 563 -25.23 18.87 23.90
C ASP A 563 -25.66 17.54 23.26
N ILE A 564 -25.35 17.34 21.97
CA ILE A 564 -25.55 16.05 21.30
C ILE A 564 -24.80 14.92 22.03
N LEU A 565 -23.53 15.15 22.39
CA LEU A 565 -22.72 14.14 23.05
C LEU A 565 -23.25 13.78 24.46
N LYS A 566 -23.87 14.71 25.19
CA LYS A 566 -24.49 14.42 26.50
C LYS A 566 -25.62 13.40 26.41
N GLU A 567 -26.34 13.37 25.29
CA GLU A 567 -27.48 12.47 25.11
C GLU A 567 -27.06 11.03 24.81
N VAL A 568 -25.87 10.84 24.25
CA VAL A 568 -25.42 9.53 23.73
C VAL A 568 -24.19 8.97 24.44
N VAL A 569 -23.51 9.75 25.27
CA VAL A 569 -22.30 9.34 25.98
C VAL A 569 -22.57 9.25 27.48
N TRP A 570 -22.30 8.08 28.05
CA TRP A 570 -22.28 7.85 29.49
C TRP A 570 -20.85 7.84 30.01
N THR A 571 -20.62 8.54 31.12
CA THR A 571 -19.36 8.53 31.86
C THR A 571 -19.56 7.87 33.22
N SER A 572 -18.55 7.12 33.67
CA SER A 572 -18.52 6.60 35.04
C SER A 572 -18.51 7.75 36.05
N PRO A 573 -19.07 7.61 37.28
CA PRO A 573 -19.04 8.66 38.31
C PRO A 573 -17.63 9.16 38.70
N VAL A 574 -16.57 8.41 38.36
CA VAL A 574 -15.16 8.81 38.57
C VAL A 574 -14.57 9.59 37.39
N GLN A 575 -15.33 9.81 36.32
CA GLN A 575 -14.95 10.56 35.14
C GLN A 575 -15.83 11.81 35.03
N PRO A 576 -15.30 12.97 34.59
CA PRO A 576 -16.13 14.15 34.33
C PRO A 576 -17.20 13.82 33.28
N SER A 577 -18.43 14.24 33.53
CA SER A 577 -19.47 14.19 32.50
C SER A 577 -19.14 15.12 31.33
N ILE A 578 -19.77 14.89 30.17
CA ILE A 578 -19.60 15.75 28.99
C ILE A 578 -19.94 17.23 29.28
N GLY A 579 -20.84 17.48 30.23
CA GLY A 579 -21.19 18.83 30.68
C GLY A 579 -20.12 19.48 31.56
N GLU A 580 -19.36 18.69 32.31
CA GLU A 580 -18.30 19.15 33.22
C GLU A 580 -16.94 19.27 32.52
N LEU A 581 -16.77 18.67 31.34
CA LEU A 581 -15.53 18.73 30.57
C LEU A 581 -15.20 20.16 30.10
N GLU A 582 -14.13 20.71 30.67
CA GLU A 582 -13.50 21.95 30.22
C GLU A 582 -12.90 21.79 28.81
N TRP A 583 -12.58 22.93 28.18
CA TRP A 583 -11.85 22.92 26.90
C TRP A 583 -10.48 22.25 27.02
N PHE A 584 -10.06 21.56 25.96
CA PHE A 584 -8.77 20.85 25.91
C PHE A 584 -8.62 19.77 27.01
N ARG A 585 -9.73 19.10 27.35
CA ARG A 585 -9.78 17.92 28.22
C ARG A 585 -10.39 16.73 27.47
N PHE A 586 -10.20 15.53 28.02
CA PHE A 586 -10.90 14.32 27.57
C PHE A 586 -11.41 13.51 28.76
N ALA A 587 -12.39 12.64 28.53
CA ALA A 587 -12.86 11.64 29.48
C ALA A 587 -12.97 10.27 28.78
N ILE A 588 -12.76 9.20 29.54
CA ILE A 588 -13.01 7.84 29.06
C ILE A 588 -14.49 7.53 29.30
N ALA A 589 -15.19 7.15 28.24
CA ALA A 589 -16.65 7.07 28.25
C ALA A 589 -17.17 5.90 27.41
N ARG A 590 -18.45 5.58 27.56
CA ARG A 590 -19.19 4.59 26.77
C ARG A 590 -20.28 5.29 25.95
N ILE A 591 -20.52 4.80 24.74
CA ILE A 591 -21.70 5.19 23.97
C ILE A 591 -22.89 4.41 24.53
N GLY A 592 -24.05 5.06 24.66
CA GLY A 592 -25.24 4.47 25.27
C GLY A 592 -25.22 4.62 26.79
N GLY A 593 -25.33 3.50 27.52
CA GLY A 593 -25.40 3.49 28.97
C GLY A 593 -24.17 2.90 29.65
N GLY A 594 -24.31 2.63 30.95
CA GLY A 594 -23.26 1.98 31.74
C GLY A 594 -22.86 0.60 31.24
N ASN A 595 -23.68 -0.07 30.42
CA ASN A 595 -23.43 -1.41 29.89
C ASN A 595 -22.94 -1.41 28.43
N GLY A 596 -22.68 -0.23 27.86
CA GLY A 596 -22.68 -0.04 26.40
C GLY A 596 -24.12 0.04 25.91
#